data_AF-A0A9X3RYN2-F1
#
_entry.id   AF-A0A9X3RYN2-F1
#
_cell.length_a   1.000
_cell.length_b   1.000
_cell.length_c   1.000
_cell.angle_alpha   90.00
_cell.angle_beta   90.00
_cell.angle_gamma   90.00
#
_symmetry.space_group_name_H-M   'P 1'
#
loop_
_entity.id
_entity.type
_entity.pdbx_description
1 polymer ?
#
loop_
_entity_poly.entity_id
_entity_poly.type
_entity_poly.pdbx_seq_one_letter_code
_entity_poly.pdbx_strand_id
1 'polypeptide(L)'
;MLLELSALIPLLNTCQSQVDASILKRLIDNESARNPYAIAVVGAKPVNQPKTKLEAIQIATDLEKQGFKYSLGLMQIYKENFPAYGMTIETAFDACKSIEVGADIYAKCYHRAKAQAPNKAHQQLLDDAASCYYSNNFTRGYQGEGEKGLSYVEKFNRAKKLPSNTISESYDSTTESSQPSKPTPTKQAHSWDVFGDFSY
;
A
#
# COMPACT_ATOMS: atom_id res chain seq x y z
N MET A 1 -16.45 -2.36 -16.27
CA MET A 1 -16.78 -0.95 -15.95
C MET A 1 -15.54 -0.37 -15.29
N LEU A 2 -15.07 0.83 -15.66
CA LEU A 2 -13.89 1.44 -15.03
C LEU A 2 -14.32 2.63 -14.19
N LEU A 3 -13.73 2.78 -13.01
CA LEU A 3 -13.93 3.98 -12.20
C LEU A 3 -13.11 5.13 -12.77
N GLU A 4 -13.79 6.23 -13.08
CA GLU A 4 -13.12 7.48 -13.41
C GLU A 4 -12.40 8.07 -12.20
N LEU A 5 -11.38 8.90 -12.44
CA LEU A 5 -10.60 9.48 -11.34
C LEU A 5 -11.47 10.32 -10.40
N SER A 6 -12.47 11.03 -10.92
CA SER A 6 -13.43 11.80 -10.11
C SER A 6 -14.26 10.95 -9.15
N ALA A 7 -14.52 9.69 -9.49
CA ALA A 7 -15.19 8.73 -8.60
C ALA A 7 -14.21 7.99 -7.69
N LEU A 8 -12.99 7.76 -8.16
CA LEU A 8 -11.96 7.04 -7.40
C LEU A 8 -11.38 7.87 -6.26
N ILE A 9 -11.02 9.14 -6.51
CA ILE A 9 -10.33 10.00 -5.54
C ILE A 9 -11.08 10.08 -4.20
N PRO A 10 -12.42 10.31 -4.16
CA PRO A 10 -13.16 10.31 -2.90
C PRO A 10 -12.99 9.00 -2.13
N LEU A 11 -13.06 7.85 -2.80
CA LEU A 11 -12.89 6.54 -2.16
C LEU A 11 -11.49 6.40 -1.55
N LEU A 12 -10.44 6.84 -2.24
CA LEU A 12 -9.06 6.75 -1.73
C LEU A 12 -8.86 7.54 -0.43
N ASN A 13 -9.61 8.64 -0.26
CA ASN A 13 -9.54 9.51 0.90
C ASN A 13 -10.49 9.10 2.04
N THR A 14 -11.61 8.42 1.73
CA THR A 14 -12.62 8.08 2.74
C THR A 14 -12.54 6.65 3.26
N CYS A 15 -12.11 5.70 2.43
CA CYS A 15 -12.12 4.29 2.81
C CYS A 15 -10.93 3.91 3.73
N GLN A 16 -9.88 4.72 3.80
CA GLN A 16 -8.69 4.51 4.64
C GLN A 16 -7.88 5.81 4.77
N SER A 17 -6.96 5.89 5.75
CA SER A 17 -6.10 7.06 5.99
C SER A 17 -4.61 6.77 6.20
N GLN A 18 -4.17 5.53 6.03
CA GLN A 18 -2.82 5.06 6.38
C GLN A 18 -1.83 5.05 5.22
N VAL A 19 -2.31 5.02 3.98
CA VAL A 19 -1.49 5.07 2.76
C VAL A 19 -1.96 6.23 1.90
N ASP A 20 -1.03 7.04 1.40
CA ASP A 20 -1.36 8.17 0.55
C ASP A 20 -2.17 7.75 -0.67
N ALA A 21 -3.21 8.52 -0.98
CA ALA A 21 -4.08 8.24 -2.12
C ALA A 21 -3.31 8.24 -3.46
N SER A 22 -2.18 8.93 -3.56
CA SER A 22 -1.31 8.89 -4.74
C SER A 22 -0.67 7.51 -4.93
N ILE A 23 -0.27 6.83 -3.84
CA ILE A 23 0.26 5.46 -3.85
C ILE A 23 -0.85 4.46 -4.19
N LEU A 24 -2.00 4.55 -3.52
CA LEU A 24 -3.12 3.63 -3.77
C LEU A 24 -3.61 3.71 -5.20
N LYS A 25 -3.70 4.92 -5.77
CA LYS A 25 -4.05 5.11 -7.17
C LYS A 25 -3.08 4.40 -8.13
N ARG A 26 -1.78 4.40 -7.82
CA ARG A 26 -0.75 3.71 -8.61
C ARG A 26 -0.90 2.19 -8.52
N LEU A 27 -1.22 1.66 -7.33
CA LEU A 27 -1.54 0.24 -7.15
C LEU A 27 -2.79 -0.13 -7.97
N ILE A 28 -3.91 0.58 -7.80
CA ILE A 28 -5.17 0.28 -8.49
C ILE A 28 -5.04 0.33 -10.01
N ASP A 29 -4.29 1.29 -10.55
CA ASP A 29 -4.00 1.35 -11.98
C ASP A 29 -3.30 0.07 -12.47
N ASN A 30 -2.37 -0.46 -11.68
CA ASN A 30 -1.58 -1.64 -12.01
C ASN A 30 -2.36 -2.96 -11.77
N GLU A 31 -3.18 -2.99 -10.72
CA GLU A 31 -3.93 -4.18 -10.29
C GLU A 31 -5.17 -4.43 -11.15
N SER A 32 -5.98 -3.40 -11.39
CA SER A 32 -7.31 -3.57 -11.98
C SER A 32 -7.62 -2.61 -13.12
N ALA A 33 -6.69 -1.70 -13.45
CA ALA A 33 -6.96 -0.56 -14.32
C ALA A 33 -8.22 0.23 -13.88
N ARG A 34 -8.48 0.26 -12.57
CA ARG A 34 -9.68 0.86 -11.93
C ARG A 34 -10.99 0.11 -12.19
N ASN A 35 -10.94 -1.17 -12.55
CA ASN A 35 -12.13 -2.02 -12.63
C ASN A 35 -12.47 -2.59 -11.24
N PRO A 36 -13.58 -2.18 -10.59
CA PRO A 36 -13.93 -2.67 -9.26
C PRO A 36 -14.35 -4.15 -9.28
N TYR A 37 -14.62 -4.70 -10.46
CA TYR A 37 -15.05 -6.10 -10.64
C TYR A 37 -13.95 -6.96 -11.26
N ALA A 38 -12.70 -6.51 -11.23
CA ALA A 38 -11.60 -7.27 -11.83
C ALA A 38 -11.42 -8.64 -11.17
N ILE A 39 -11.14 -9.66 -11.98
CA ILE A 39 -10.86 -11.03 -11.55
C ILE A 39 -9.58 -11.52 -12.22
N ALA A 40 -8.58 -11.89 -11.43
CA ALA A 40 -7.41 -12.61 -11.88
C ALA A 40 -7.44 -14.05 -11.35
N VAL A 41 -7.04 -15.02 -12.18
CA VAL A 41 -7.01 -16.44 -11.82
C VAL A 41 -5.58 -16.96 -11.97
N VAL A 42 -5.12 -17.73 -11.00
CA VAL A 42 -3.76 -18.30 -10.97
C VAL A 42 -3.77 -19.65 -11.68
N GLY A 43 -2.84 -19.85 -12.62
CA GLY A 43 -2.64 -21.15 -13.29
C GLY A 43 -3.72 -21.52 -14.32
N ALA A 44 -4.57 -20.56 -14.71
CA ALA A 44 -5.63 -20.76 -15.70
C ALA A 44 -5.61 -19.65 -16.77
N LYS A 45 -6.39 -19.85 -17.84
CA LYS A 45 -6.62 -18.79 -18.82
C LYS A 45 -7.36 -17.62 -18.17
N PRO A 46 -7.09 -16.36 -18.58
CA PRO A 46 -7.83 -15.20 -18.10
C PRO A 46 -9.34 -15.37 -18.33
N VAL A 47 -10.13 -14.93 -17.36
CA VAL A 47 -11.59 -14.89 -17.49
C VAL A 47 -12.02 -13.64 -18.28
N ASN A 48 -13.18 -13.73 -18.92
CA ASN A 48 -13.85 -12.55 -19.46
C ASN A 48 -14.22 -11.63 -18.28
N GLN A 49 -13.70 -10.41 -18.28
CA GLN A 49 -13.88 -9.50 -17.15
C GLN A 49 -15.35 -9.08 -17.02
N PRO A 50 -15.95 -9.22 -15.83
CA PRO A 50 -17.36 -8.93 -15.62
C PRO A 50 -17.65 -7.42 -15.74
N LYS A 51 -18.88 -7.11 -16.15
CA LYS A 51 -19.38 -5.73 -16.27
C LYS A 51 -20.20 -5.31 -15.05
N THR A 52 -20.74 -6.28 -14.30
CA THR A 52 -21.59 -6.03 -13.13
C THR A 52 -21.09 -6.79 -11.91
N LYS A 53 -21.46 -6.31 -10.71
CA LYS A 53 -21.12 -6.99 -9.45
C LYS A 53 -21.69 -8.41 -9.41
N LEU A 54 -22.93 -8.61 -9.89
CA LEU A 54 -23.59 -9.93 -9.89
C LEU A 54 -22.84 -10.94 -10.77
N GLU A 55 -22.45 -10.52 -11.98
CA GLU A 55 -21.64 -11.34 -12.88
C GLU A 55 -20.28 -11.70 -12.25
N ALA A 56 -19.65 -10.73 -11.58
CA ALA A 56 -18.38 -10.93 -10.90
C ALA A 56 -18.48 -11.95 -9.77
N ILE A 57 -19.53 -11.87 -8.96
CA ILE A 57 -19.83 -12.84 -7.90
C ILE A 57 -20.05 -14.23 -8.48
N GLN A 58 -20.81 -14.35 -9.57
CA GLN A 58 -21.07 -15.63 -10.21
C GLN A 58 -19.77 -16.29 -10.70
N ILE A 59 -18.96 -15.55 -11.46
CA ILE A 59 -17.67 -16.05 -11.98
C ILE A 59 -16.74 -16.46 -10.85
N ALA A 60 -16.57 -15.61 -9.83
CA ALA A 60 -15.70 -15.92 -8.69
C ALA A 60 -16.21 -17.12 -7.87
N THR A 61 -17.52 -17.28 -7.72
CA THR A 61 -18.12 -18.44 -7.05
C THR A 61 -17.85 -19.73 -7.81
N ASP A 62 -17.92 -19.68 -9.14
CA ASP A 62 -17.63 -20.85 -9.98
C ASP A 62 -16.14 -21.21 -9.95
N LEU A 63 -15.25 -20.21 -9.89
CA LEU A 63 -13.82 -20.43 -9.67
C LEU A 63 -13.53 -21.07 -8.31
N GLU A 64 -14.20 -20.61 -7.25
CA GLU A 64 -14.07 -21.18 -5.90
C GLU A 64 -14.47 -22.66 -5.88
N LYS A 65 -15.63 -23.00 -6.46
CA LYS A 65 -16.12 -24.39 -6.54
C LYS A 65 -15.17 -25.31 -7.31
N GLN A 66 -14.48 -24.77 -8.31
CA GLN A 66 -13.49 -25.50 -9.10
C GLN A 66 -12.12 -25.60 -8.41
N GLY A 67 -11.94 -25.00 -7.22
CA GLY A 67 -10.69 -25.04 -6.47
C GLY A 67 -9.60 -24.11 -7.00
N PHE A 68 -9.95 -23.13 -7.85
CA PHE A 68 -8.97 -22.17 -8.35
C PHE A 68 -8.54 -21.18 -7.28
N LYS A 69 -7.31 -20.70 -7.45
CA LYS A 69 -6.74 -19.55 -6.75
C LYS A 69 -7.00 -18.30 -7.57
N TYR A 70 -7.43 -17.22 -6.93
CA TYR A 70 -7.82 -15.99 -7.61
C TYR A 70 -7.60 -14.75 -6.74
N SER A 71 -7.60 -13.60 -7.41
CA SER A 71 -7.61 -12.27 -6.79
C SER A 71 -8.80 -11.48 -7.33
N LEU A 72 -9.48 -10.73 -6.46
CA LEU A 72 -10.72 -10.03 -6.79
C LEU A 72 -10.64 -8.52 -6.48
N GLY A 73 -11.41 -7.76 -7.26
CA GLY A 73 -11.75 -6.40 -6.92
C GLY A 73 -10.72 -5.34 -7.33
N LEU A 74 -10.96 -4.12 -6.87
CA LEU A 74 -10.22 -2.94 -7.28
C LEU A 74 -8.72 -3.01 -6.95
N MET A 75 -8.39 -3.60 -5.81
CA MET A 75 -7.02 -3.82 -5.32
C MET A 75 -6.51 -5.26 -5.55
N GLN A 76 -7.26 -6.10 -6.27
CA GLN A 76 -6.92 -7.50 -6.54
C GLN A 76 -6.50 -8.29 -5.28
N ILE A 77 -7.39 -8.33 -4.28
CA ILE A 77 -7.11 -9.04 -3.03
C ILE A 77 -7.13 -10.55 -3.29
N TYR A 78 -6.01 -11.21 -2.99
CA TYR A 78 -5.85 -12.65 -3.15
C TYR A 78 -6.71 -13.45 -2.16
N LYS A 79 -7.36 -14.52 -2.63
CA LYS A 79 -8.35 -15.28 -1.84
C LYS A 79 -7.82 -15.80 -0.49
N GLU A 80 -6.53 -16.13 -0.40
CA GLU A 80 -5.96 -16.65 0.86
C GLU A 80 -5.87 -15.58 1.95
N ASN A 81 -5.95 -14.29 1.59
CA ASN A 81 -6.04 -13.22 2.57
C ASN A 81 -7.45 -13.06 3.14
N PHE A 82 -8.49 -13.59 2.49
CA PHE A 82 -9.89 -13.29 2.87
C PHE A 82 -10.22 -13.65 4.32
N PRO A 83 -9.82 -14.82 4.86
CA PRO A 83 -10.11 -15.16 6.25
C PRO A 83 -9.52 -14.15 7.26
N ALA A 84 -8.30 -13.65 7.00
CA ALA A 84 -7.63 -12.70 7.88
C ALA A 84 -8.32 -11.33 7.94
N TYR A 85 -9.09 -10.99 6.90
CA TYR A 85 -9.80 -9.71 6.77
C TYR A 85 -11.33 -9.84 6.89
N GLY A 86 -11.84 -11.04 7.18
CA GLY A 86 -13.27 -11.31 7.21
C GLY A 86 -13.97 -11.04 5.88
N MET A 87 -13.26 -11.21 4.76
CA MET A 87 -13.81 -10.95 3.43
C MET A 87 -14.56 -12.16 2.87
N THR A 88 -15.57 -11.86 2.08
CA THR A 88 -16.25 -12.78 1.17
C THR A 88 -16.01 -12.35 -0.29
N ILE A 89 -16.33 -13.24 -1.23
CA ILE A 89 -16.35 -12.93 -2.67
C ILE A 89 -17.15 -11.64 -2.94
N GLU A 90 -18.32 -11.48 -2.29
CA GLU A 90 -19.16 -10.31 -2.48
C GLU A 90 -18.49 -9.02 -1.98
N THR A 91 -17.90 -9.06 -0.78
CA THR A 91 -17.23 -7.87 -0.21
C THR A 91 -15.94 -7.54 -0.92
N ALA A 92 -15.30 -8.50 -1.61
CA ALA A 92 -14.10 -8.23 -2.40
C ALA A 92 -14.38 -7.33 -3.61
N PHE A 93 -15.63 -7.29 -4.07
CA PHE A 93 -16.09 -6.38 -5.12
C PHE A 93 -16.69 -5.08 -4.57
N ASP A 94 -16.70 -4.88 -3.24
CA ASP A 94 -16.94 -3.56 -2.65
C ASP A 94 -15.68 -2.70 -2.75
N ALA A 95 -15.81 -1.52 -3.35
CA ALA A 95 -14.66 -0.68 -3.64
C ALA A 95 -13.95 -0.21 -2.36
N CYS A 96 -14.70 0.20 -1.34
CA CYS A 96 -14.10 0.65 -0.09
C CYS A 96 -13.42 -0.50 0.65
N LYS A 97 -14.08 -1.65 0.77
CA LYS A 97 -13.48 -2.79 1.45
C LYS A 97 -12.22 -3.28 0.74
N SER A 98 -12.24 -3.30 -0.59
CA SER A 98 -11.06 -3.62 -1.39
C SER A 98 -9.91 -2.64 -1.15
N ILE A 99 -10.19 -1.32 -1.12
CA ILE A 99 -9.21 -0.26 -0.83
C ILE A 99 -8.64 -0.38 0.58
N GLU A 100 -9.49 -0.54 1.60
CA GLU A 100 -9.12 -0.69 3.01
C GLU A 100 -8.12 -1.85 3.19
N VAL A 101 -8.48 -3.03 2.69
CA VAL A 101 -7.67 -4.24 2.83
C VAL A 101 -6.38 -4.14 2.01
N GLY A 102 -6.45 -3.64 0.78
CA GLY A 102 -5.26 -3.44 -0.06
C GLY A 102 -4.28 -2.44 0.55
N ALA A 103 -4.78 -1.35 1.14
CA ALA A 103 -3.95 -0.37 1.84
C ALA A 103 -3.24 -0.98 3.05
N ASP A 104 -3.91 -1.87 3.80
CA ASP A 104 -3.31 -2.58 4.93
C ASP A 104 -2.23 -3.57 4.51
N ILE A 105 -2.47 -4.36 3.46
CA ILE A 105 -1.46 -5.27 2.91
C ILE A 105 -0.22 -4.47 2.45
N TYR A 106 -0.42 -3.36 1.74
CA TYR A 106 0.69 -2.52 1.28
C TYR A 106 1.46 -1.90 2.45
N ALA A 107 0.77 -1.34 3.45
CA ALA A 107 1.41 -0.77 4.63
C ALA A 107 2.24 -1.81 5.39
N LYS A 108 1.72 -3.03 5.57
CA LYS A 108 2.46 -4.15 6.16
C LYS A 108 3.72 -4.51 5.37
N CYS A 109 3.63 -4.53 4.03
CA CYS A 109 4.78 -4.73 3.16
C CYS A 109 5.82 -3.60 3.31
N TYR A 110 5.40 -2.35 3.38
CA TYR A 110 6.27 -1.21 3.60
C TYR A 110 6.99 -1.26 4.96
N HIS A 111 6.26 -1.58 6.04
CA HIS A 111 6.86 -1.76 7.36
C HIS A 111 7.88 -2.90 7.38
N ARG A 112 7.60 -4.03 6.72
CA ARG A 112 8.55 -5.13 6.56
C ARG A 112 9.80 -4.69 5.78
N ALA A 113 9.64 -3.95 4.69
CA ALA A 113 10.77 -3.43 3.90
C ALA A 113 11.65 -2.50 4.75
N LYS A 114 11.04 -1.56 5.49
CA LYS A 114 11.75 -0.63 6.38
C LYS A 114 12.48 -1.37 7.52
N ALA A 115 11.87 -2.40 8.08
CA ALA A 115 12.50 -3.21 9.13
C ALA A 115 13.73 -4.00 8.62
N GLN A 116 13.68 -4.50 7.37
CA GLN A 116 14.81 -5.24 6.78
C GLN A 116 15.95 -4.34 6.28
N ALA A 117 15.63 -3.13 5.84
CA ALA A 117 16.60 -2.21 5.26
C ALA A 117 16.34 -0.76 5.71
N PRO A 118 16.56 -0.43 7.00
CA PRO A 118 16.17 0.86 7.58
C PRO A 118 16.87 2.07 6.96
N ASN A 119 18.02 1.86 6.32
CA ASN A 119 18.82 2.91 5.69
C ASN A 119 18.52 3.12 4.19
N LYS A 120 17.59 2.36 3.60
CA LYS A 120 17.19 2.57 2.20
C LYS A 120 16.48 3.91 2.06
N ALA A 121 16.68 4.56 0.91
CA ALA A 121 15.95 5.77 0.59
C ALA A 121 14.44 5.47 0.56
N HIS A 122 13.64 6.45 0.99
CA HIS A 122 12.19 6.27 1.12
C HIS A 122 11.55 5.69 -0.17
N GLN A 123 11.91 6.22 -1.35
CA GLN A 123 11.37 5.72 -2.62
C GLN A 123 11.69 4.23 -2.86
N GLN A 124 12.86 3.76 -2.46
CA GLN A 124 13.22 2.34 -2.59
C GLN A 124 12.38 1.45 -1.66
N LEU A 125 11.98 1.97 -0.49
CA LEU A 125 11.07 1.27 0.42
C LEU A 125 9.65 1.17 -0.16
N LEU A 126 9.18 2.20 -0.89
CA LEU A 126 7.90 2.15 -1.62
C LEU A 126 7.94 1.11 -2.74
N ASP A 127 9.05 1.03 -3.46
CA ASP A 127 9.27 0.08 -4.55
C ASP A 127 9.34 -1.37 -4.02
N ASP A 128 10.07 -1.59 -2.90
CA ASP A 128 10.11 -2.86 -2.19
C ASP A 128 8.71 -3.26 -1.69
N ALA A 129 7.95 -2.32 -1.13
CA ALA A 129 6.58 -2.54 -0.69
C ALA A 129 5.68 -2.94 -1.87
N ALA A 130 5.84 -2.30 -3.04
CA ALA A 130 5.10 -2.65 -4.25
C ALA A 130 5.47 -4.06 -4.76
N SER A 131 6.75 -4.44 -4.74
CA SER A 131 7.16 -5.82 -5.05
C SER A 131 6.54 -6.82 -4.08
N CYS A 132 6.55 -6.51 -2.79
CA CYS A 132 5.95 -7.34 -1.75
C CYS A 132 4.44 -7.46 -1.90
N TYR A 133 3.74 -6.37 -2.24
CA TYR A 133 2.31 -6.39 -2.51
C TYR A 133 1.97 -7.36 -3.65
N TYR A 134 2.72 -7.28 -4.75
CA TYR A 134 2.53 -8.09 -5.94
C TYR A 134 2.81 -9.59 -5.72
N SER A 135 3.82 -9.94 -4.91
CA SER A 135 4.39 -11.29 -4.93
C SER A 135 4.83 -11.84 -3.57
N ASN A 136 4.48 -11.14 -2.48
CA ASN A 136 4.87 -11.42 -1.11
C ASN A 136 6.40 -11.50 -0.87
N ASN A 137 7.21 -10.91 -1.76
CA ASN A 137 8.66 -10.81 -1.59
C ASN A 137 9.21 -9.51 -2.22
N PHE A 138 10.44 -9.14 -1.88
CA PHE A 138 11.05 -7.87 -2.29
C PHE A 138 11.83 -7.93 -3.61
N THR A 139 11.74 -9.01 -4.39
CA THR A 139 12.58 -9.18 -5.59
C THR A 139 11.78 -9.41 -6.87
N ARG A 140 10.71 -10.21 -6.82
CA ARG A 140 9.95 -10.61 -8.00
C ARG A 140 9.30 -9.40 -8.71
N GLY A 141 8.86 -8.39 -7.97
CA GLY A 141 8.25 -7.18 -8.56
C GLY A 141 9.21 -6.33 -9.40
N TYR A 142 10.53 -6.55 -9.30
CA TYR A 142 11.54 -5.90 -10.13
C TYR A 142 11.84 -6.67 -11.43
N GLN A 143 11.29 -7.88 -11.60
CA GLN A 143 11.51 -8.68 -12.80
C GLN A 143 10.47 -8.33 -13.87
N GLY A 144 10.94 -8.09 -15.09
CA GLY A 144 10.09 -7.83 -16.25
C GLY A 144 9.23 -9.03 -16.63
N GLU A 145 7.99 -8.77 -17.05
CA GLU A 145 7.07 -9.81 -17.52
C GLU A 145 6.10 -9.31 -18.60
N GLY A 146 5.52 -10.27 -19.33
CA GLY A 146 4.62 -10.01 -20.45
C GLY A 146 5.34 -9.45 -21.68
N GLU A 147 4.56 -9.13 -22.71
CA GLU A 147 5.07 -8.76 -24.05
C GLU A 147 5.94 -7.50 -24.03
N LYS A 148 5.66 -6.56 -23.11
CA LYS A 148 6.40 -5.30 -22.98
C LYS A 148 7.65 -5.41 -22.10
N GLY A 149 7.86 -6.56 -21.43
CA GLY A 149 8.99 -6.78 -20.52
C GLY A 149 9.05 -5.85 -19.31
N LEU A 150 7.95 -5.18 -18.96
CA LEU A 150 7.91 -4.25 -17.83
C LEU A 150 7.67 -4.98 -16.52
N SER A 151 8.46 -4.64 -15.51
CA SER A 151 8.29 -5.13 -14.14
C SER A 151 7.12 -4.46 -13.44
N TYR A 152 6.65 -5.06 -12.34
CA TYR A 152 5.58 -4.49 -11.53
C TYR A 152 5.98 -3.13 -10.96
N VAL A 153 7.20 -3.02 -10.42
CA VAL A 153 7.72 -1.77 -9.84
C VAL A 153 7.83 -0.67 -10.89
N GLU A 154 8.26 -0.98 -12.12
CA GLU A 154 8.28 0.02 -13.20
C GLU A 154 6.87 0.52 -13.55
N LYS A 155 5.87 -0.36 -13.64
CA LYS A 155 4.47 0.04 -13.88
C LYS A 155 3.97 0.93 -12.74
N PHE A 156 4.23 0.53 -11.51
CA PHE A 156 3.93 1.31 -10.30
C PHE A 156 4.57 2.71 -10.35
N ASN A 157 5.83 2.83 -10.78
CA ASN A 157 6.54 4.11 -10.89
C ASN A 157 6.16 4.98 -12.10
N ARG A 158 5.64 4.38 -13.18
CA ARG A 158 5.19 5.11 -14.39
C ARG A 158 3.77 5.66 -14.27
N ALA A 159 2.96 5.15 -13.35
CA ALA A 159 1.60 5.63 -13.15
C ALA A 159 1.60 7.13 -12.84
N LYS A 160 0.74 7.89 -13.55
CA LYS A 160 0.66 9.34 -13.39
C LYS A 160 0.29 9.67 -11.94
N LYS A 161 1.13 10.47 -11.28
CA LYS A 161 0.83 11.00 -9.95
C LYS A 161 -0.44 11.83 -10.02
N LEU A 162 -1.25 11.77 -8.95
CA LEU A 162 -2.38 12.67 -8.79
C LEU A 162 -1.84 14.10 -8.54
N PRO A 163 -2.51 15.13 -9.05
CA PRO A 163 -2.03 16.49 -8.88
C PRO A 163 -2.11 16.90 -7.40
N SER A 164 -1.08 17.61 -6.91
CA SER A 164 -0.91 17.93 -5.48
C SER A 164 -2.03 18.78 -4.87
N ASN A 165 -2.86 19.42 -5.70
CA ASN A 165 -4.06 20.15 -5.27
C ASN A 165 -5.26 19.22 -4.93
N THR A 166 -5.12 17.92 -5.20
CA THR A 166 -6.21 16.93 -5.10
C THR A 166 -5.99 15.96 -3.93
N ILE A 167 -4.78 15.91 -3.36
CA ILE A 167 -4.42 15.05 -2.22
C ILE A 167 -3.48 15.81 -1.28
N SER A 168 -3.81 15.80 0.02
CA SER A 168 -2.85 16.07 1.09
C SER A 168 -1.88 14.89 1.16
N GLU A 169 -0.68 15.02 0.60
CA GLU A 169 0.40 14.04 0.79
C GLU A 169 0.76 14.02 2.28
N SER A 170 0.49 12.91 2.97
CA SER A 170 0.96 12.73 4.33
C SER A 170 1.34 11.28 4.61
N TYR A 171 2.13 10.66 3.74
CA TYR A 171 3.12 9.72 4.22
C TYR A 171 4.38 10.55 4.54
N ASP A 172 4.63 10.77 5.84
CA ASP A 172 5.91 11.24 6.37
C ASP A 172 6.36 12.68 5.98
N SER A 173 5.55 13.68 6.33
CA SER A 173 6.09 14.94 6.87
C SER A 173 5.98 14.93 8.39
N THR A 174 6.45 13.86 9.04
CA THR A 174 7.06 14.07 10.34
C THR A 174 8.41 14.71 10.05
N THR A 175 8.42 16.04 10.03
CA THR A 175 9.60 16.80 10.43
C THR A 175 10.17 16.07 11.63
N GLU A 176 11.39 15.58 11.47
CA GLU A 176 12.32 15.34 12.54
C GLU A 176 12.08 16.45 13.57
N SER A 177 11.41 16.11 14.68
CA SER A 177 11.19 17.05 15.76
C SER A 177 12.58 17.44 16.17
N SER A 178 12.97 18.64 15.76
CA SER A 178 14.15 19.31 16.22
C SER A 178 13.98 19.34 17.74
N GLN A 179 14.66 18.43 18.42
CA GLN A 179 14.78 18.52 19.86
C GLN A 179 15.27 19.94 20.14
N PRO A 180 14.57 20.72 20.98
CA PRO A 180 15.15 21.93 21.52
C PRO A 180 16.48 21.53 22.16
N SER A 181 17.54 22.23 21.78
CA SER A 181 18.82 22.18 22.47
C SER A 181 18.57 22.20 23.98
N LYS A 182 19.00 21.14 24.67
CA LYS A 182 19.11 21.18 26.13
C LYS A 182 19.95 22.41 26.47
N PRO A 183 19.46 23.36 27.27
CA PRO A 183 20.33 24.38 27.80
C PRO A 183 21.42 23.69 28.64
N THR A 184 22.66 24.09 28.39
CA THR A 184 23.84 23.82 29.21
C THR A 184 23.47 23.91 30.69
N PRO A 185 23.85 22.95 31.55
CA PRO A 185 23.63 23.11 32.97
C PRO A 185 24.47 24.28 33.46
N THR A 186 23.81 25.40 33.74
CA THR A 186 24.36 26.49 34.53
C THR A 186 24.74 25.90 35.88
N LYS A 187 26.03 25.98 36.21
CA LYS A 187 26.58 25.66 37.52
C LYS A 187 25.96 26.63 38.54
N GLN A 188 24.81 26.28 39.12
CA GLN A 188 24.31 26.94 40.31
C GLN A 188 25.08 26.37 41.49
N ALA A 189 26.12 27.09 41.91
CA ALA A 189 26.71 26.91 43.22
C ALA A 189 25.65 27.30 44.27
N HIS A 190 25.29 26.37 45.14
CA HIS A 190 24.43 26.66 46.29
C HIS A 190 25.22 27.51 47.30
N SER A 191 24.57 28.52 47.89
CA SER A 191 25.19 29.51 48.79
C SER A 191 25.65 28.96 50.16
N TRP A 192 25.80 27.65 50.31
CA TRP A 192 26.32 27.01 51.52
C TRP A 192 27.45 26.01 51.23
N ASP A 193 27.92 25.89 49.99
CA ASP A 193 29.08 25.06 49.66
C ASP A 193 30.39 25.78 50.03
N VAL A 194 30.96 25.38 51.18
CA VAL A 194 32.15 26.01 51.80
C VAL A 194 33.46 25.27 51.42
N PHE A 195 33.43 24.20 50.62
CA PHE A 195 34.62 23.39 50.32
C PHE A 195 34.71 22.91 48.85
N GLY A 196 34.48 23.81 47.90
CA GLY A 196 34.39 23.50 46.48
C GLY A 196 35.70 23.62 45.68
N ASP A 197 36.79 22.95 46.06
CA ASP A 197 38.04 22.97 45.28
C ASP A 197 39.13 22.02 45.79
N PHE A 198 39.10 20.74 45.37
CA PHE A 198 40.31 19.94 45.13
C PHE A 198 40.06 18.84 44.10
N SER A 199 40.76 18.88 42.97
CA SER A 199 41.06 17.71 42.15
C SER A 199 42.40 17.96 41.46
N TYR A 200 43.40 17.15 41.82
CA TYR A 200 44.74 17.10 41.22
C TYR A 200 44.71 16.63 39.77
#